data_AF-A0A9E4QY06-F1
#
_entry.id   AF-A0A9E4QY06-F1
#
_cell.length_a   1.000
_cell.length_b   1.000
_cell.length_c   1.000
_cell.angle_alpha   90.00
_cell.angle_beta   90.00
_cell.angle_gamma   90.00
#
_symmetry.space_group_name_H-M   'P 1'
#
loop_
_entity.id
_entity.type
_entity.pdbx_description
1 polymer ?
#
loop_
_entity_poly.entity_id
_entity_poly.type
_entity_poly.pdbx_seq_one_letter_code
_entity_poly.pdbx_strand_id
1 'polypeptide(L)' 'HVFDFAVTEQCHEYDECELTNPFTKGGKPVFNAEYPVDRAVGSTLRDEYCAEADRLGIHTLILPLELDGSWRISCG' A
#
# COMPACT_ATOMS: atom_id res chain seq x y z
N HIS A 1 17.34 -16.32 -7.47
CA HIS A 1 16.44 -15.56 -6.57
C HIS A 1 17.05 -14.18 -6.42
N VAL A 2 16.42 -13.13 -6.96
CA VAL A 2 17.03 -11.77 -7.05
C VAL A 2 16.39 -10.79 -6.05
N PHE A 3 15.11 -10.96 -5.71
CA PHE A 3 14.38 -10.11 -4.77
C PHE A 3 13.56 -10.94 -3.79
N ASP A 4 13.45 -10.46 -2.55
CA ASP A 4 12.66 -11.08 -1.48
C ASP A 4 11.26 -10.48 -1.36
N PHE A 5 11.08 -9.21 -1.75
CA PHE A 5 9.83 -8.45 -1.67
C PHE A 5 9.83 -7.29 -2.68
N ALA A 6 8.71 -6.58 -2.80
CA ALA A 6 8.62 -5.30 -3.47
C ALA A 6 8.15 -4.20 -2.50
N VAL A 7 8.64 -2.99 -2.70
CA VAL A 7 8.04 -1.77 -2.18
C VAL A 7 7.47 -1.02 -3.36
N THR A 8 6.23 -0.57 -3.25
CA THR A 8 5.56 0.29 -4.23
C THR A 8 5.02 1.51 -3.52
N GLU A 9 4.92 2.63 -4.22
CA GLU A 9 4.41 3.87 -3.67
C GLU A 9 3.22 4.30 -4.53
N GLN A 10 2.12 4.65 -3.86
CA GLN A 10 0.92 5.22 -4.46
C GLN A 10 0.24 4.33 -5.50
N CYS A 11 0.28 3.00 -5.31
CA CYS A 11 -0.32 2.11 -6.29
C CYS A 11 -1.85 2.25 -6.36
N HIS A 12 -2.52 2.65 -5.27
CA HIS A 12 -3.96 2.90 -5.29
C HIS A 12 -4.29 4.23 -5.97
N GLU A 13 -3.50 5.28 -5.76
CA GLU A 13 -3.68 6.59 -6.43
C GLU A 13 -3.57 6.46 -7.96
N TYR A 14 -2.70 5.58 -8.45
CA TYR A 14 -2.40 5.44 -9.88
C TYR A 14 -3.03 4.20 -10.55
N ASP A 15 -3.87 3.43 -9.85
CA ASP A 15 -4.44 2.16 -10.34
C ASP A 15 -3.36 1.13 -10.79
N GLU A 16 -2.25 1.05 -10.06
CA GLU A 16 -1.06 0.25 -10.41
C GLU A 16 -0.84 -0.97 -9.50
N CYS A 17 -1.67 -1.19 -8.48
CA CYS A 17 -1.41 -2.25 -7.50
C CYS A 17 -1.30 -3.65 -8.13
N GLU A 18 -2.06 -3.93 -9.20
CA GLU A 18 -2.01 -5.21 -9.91
C GLU A 18 -0.67 -5.47 -10.62
N LEU A 19 0.14 -4.44 -10.90
CA LEU A 19 1.48 -4.60 -11.49
C LEU A 19 2.43 -5.36 -10.55
N THR A 20 2.12 -5.41 -9.25
CA THR A 20 2.90 -6.12 -8.24
C THR A 20 2.56 -7.62 -8.14
N ASN A 21 1.53 -8.09 -8.87
CA ASN A 21 1.10 -9.50 -8.90
C ASN A 21 2.22 -10.54 -9.11
N PRO A 22 3.29 -10.29 -9.90
CA PRO A 22 4.40 -11.24 -9.99
C PRO A 22 5.07 -11.55 -8.64
N PHE A 23 5.07 -10.61 -7.69
CA PHE A 23 5.60 -10.83 -6.34
C PHE A 23 4.62 -11.66 -5.51
N THR A 24 3.35 -11.25 -5.41
CA THR A 24 2.36 -11.94 -4.57
C THR A 24 2.07 -13.35 -5.07
N LYS A 25 1.96 -13.58 -6.39
CA LYS A 25 1.86 -14.92 -7.00
C LYS A 25 3.11 -15.77 -6.77
N GLY A 26 4.26 -15.14 -6.59
CA GLY A 26 5.52 -15.79 -6.23
C GLY A 26 5.67 -16.07 -4.72
N GLY A 27 4.65 -15.78 -3.90
CA GLY A 27 4.70 -15.92 -2.45
C GLY A 27 5.59 -14.89 -1.76
N LYS A 28 5.84 -13.75 -2.41
CA LYS A 28 6.67 -12.66 -1.89
C LYS A 28 5.80 -11.50 -1.44
N PRO A 29 6.09 -10.89 -0.29
CA PRO A 29 5.32 -9.75 0.19
C PRO A 29 5.54 -8.53 -0.69
N VAL A 30 4.51 -7.68 -0.72
CA VAL A 30 4.55 -6.35 -1.32
C VAL A 30 4.11 -5.37 -0.25
N PHE A 31 4.91 -4.32 -0.06
CA PHE A 31 4.60 -3.23 0.85
C PHE A 31 4.29 -1.97 0.04
N ASN A 32 3.08 -1.45 0.19
CA ASN A 32 2.61 -0.24 -0.47
C ASN A 32 2.55 0.93 0.53
N ALA A 33 2.93 2.12 0.08
CA ALA A 33 2.79 3.35 0.84
C ALA A 33 1.91 4.36 0.07
N GLU A 34 0.87 4.88 0.72
CA GLU A 34 -0.08 5.86 0.18
C GLU A 34 0.05 7.21 0.89
N TYR A 35 0.00 8.30 0.13
CA TYR A 35 0.31 9.66 0.60
C TYR A 35 -0.84 10.65 0.36
N PRO A 36 -1.99 10.48 1.02
CA PRO A 36 -3.08 11.45 0.92
C PRO A 36 -2.67 12.79 1.53
N VAL A 37 -3.39 13.85 1.17
CA VAL A 37 -3.13 15.23 1.60
C VAL A 37 -3.05 15.39 3.13
N ASP A 38 -3.85 14.62 3.88
CA ASP A 38 -3.82 14.57 5.33
C ASP A 38 -4.43 13.27 5.89
N ARG A 39 -4.37 13.13 7.22
CA ARG A 39 -4.92 11.98 7.94
C ARG A 39 -6.44 11.82 7.77
N ALA A 40 -7.19 12.91 7.63
CA ALA A 40 -8.64 12.83 7.49
C ALA A 40 -9.01 12.21 6.15
N VAL A 41 -8.36 12.64 5.06
CA VAL A 41 -8.50 12.03 3.74
C VAL A 41 -8.01 10.58 3.75
N GLY A 42 -6.87 10.30 4.36
CA GLY A 42 -6.39 8.92 4.52
C GLY A 42 -7.39 8.02 5.26
N SER A 43 -8.11 8.57 6.24
CA SER A 43 -9.13 7.82 6.98
C SER A 43 -10.37 7.52 6.14
N THR A 44 -10.72 8.39 5.18
CA THR A 44 -11.84 8.13 4.25
C THR A 44 -11.50 7.07 3.20
N LEU A 45 -10.23 6.93 2.83
CA LEU A 45 -9.75 5.96 1.83
C LEU A 45 -9.48 4.57 2.41
N ARG A 46 -9.38 4.46 3.75
CA ARG A 46 -8.94 3.25 4.44
C ARG A 46 -9.69 1.99 4.00
N ASP A 47 -11.02 2.03 3.99
CA ASP A 47 -11.81 0.81 3.80
C ASP A 47 -11.65 0.26 2.37
N GLU A 48 -11.58 1.15 1.38
CA GLU A 48 -11.31 0.81 -0.02
C GLU A 48 -9.91 0.21 -0.18
N TYR A 49 -8.89 0.91 0.32
CA TYR A 49 -7.50 0.47 0.19
C TYR A 49 -7.24 -0.83 0.96
N CYS A 50 -7.89 -1.03 2.10
CA CYS A 50 -7.81 -2.28 2.85
C CYS A 50 -8.46 -3.44 2.08
N ALA A 51 -9.65 -3.24 1.51
CA ALA A 51 -10.34 -4.28 0.74
C ALA A 51 -9.52 -4.71 -0.48
N GLU A 52 -8.90 -3.76 -1.16
CA GLU A 52 -8.04 -4.03 -2.32
C GLU A 52 -6.70 -4.66 -1.91
N ALA A 53 -6.10 -4.20 -0.81
CA ALA A 53 -4.90 -4.79 -0.25
C ALA A 53 -5.10 -6.27 0.11
N ASP A 54 -6.21 -6.60 0.76
CA ASP A 54 -6.60 -7.96 1.10
C ASP A 54 -6.83 -8.82 -0.17
N ARG A 55 -7.47 -8.24 -1.20
CA ARG A 55 -7.72 -8.93 -2.48
C ARG A 55 -6.43 -9.29 -3.19
N LEU A 56 -5.44 -8.41 -3.18
CA LEU A 56 -4.18 -8.57 -3.90
C LEU A 56 -3.09 -9.28 -3.08
N GLY A 57 -3.27 -9.39 -1.76
CA GLY A 57 -2.26 -9.95 -0.86
C GLY A 57 -1.06 -9.01 -0.67
N ILE A 58 -1.31 -7.70 -0.61
CA ILE A 58 -0.30 -6.66 -0.36
C ILE A 58 -0.55 -6.01 1.00
N HIS A 59 0.49 -5.42 1.60
CA HIS A 59 0.39 -4.67 2.85
C HIS A 59 0.44 -3.17 2.55
N THR A 60 -0.58 -2.41 2.89
CA THR A 60 -0.66 -0.98 2.60
C THR A 60 -0.55 -0.14 3.87
N LEU A 61 0.32 0.86 3.86
CA LEU A 61 0.35 1.93 4.84
C LEU A 61 -0.10 3.23 4.21
N ILE A 62 -1.02 3.94 4.88
CA ILE A 62 -1.37 5.32 4.53
C ILE A 62 -0.61 6.24 5.50
N LEU A 63 0.21 7.12 4.95
CA LEU A 63 1.26 7.87 5.65
C LEU A 63 1.31 9.33 5.17
N PRO A 64 1.88 10.26 5.96
CA PRO A 64 2.30 11.55 5.45
C PRO A 64 3.44 11.37 4.43
N LEU A 65 3.47 12.19 3.38
CA LEU A 65 4.52 12.16 2.36
C LEU A 65 5.93 12.37 2.95
N GLU A 66 6.04 13.14 4.03
CA GLU A 66 7.30 13.38 4.75
C GLU A 66 7.85 12.13 5.46
N LEU A 67 7.07 11.06 5.56
CA LEU A 67 7.43 9.81 6.25
C LEU A 67 7.92 10.02 7.69
N ASP A 68 7.40 11.04 8.35
CA ASP A 68 7.85 11.52 9.66
C ASP A 68 7.23 10.79 10.85
N GLY A 69 6.28 9.89 10.59
CA GLY A 69 5.57 9.14 11.62
C GLY A 69 4.54 9.96 12.40
N SER A 70 4.18 11.17 11.95
CA SER A 70 3.14 11.99 12.58
C SER A 70 1.78 11.30 12.62
N TRP A 71 1.51 10.40 11.68
CA TRP A 71 0.38 9.48 11.70
C TRP A 71 0.62 8.26 10.81
N ARG A 72 -0.16 7.20 11.04
CA ARG A 72 -0.13 5.95 10.27
C ARG A 72 -1.50 5.28 10.30
N ILE A 73 -1.95 4.81 9.15
CA ILE A 73 -3.09 3.90 9.00
C ILE A 73 -2.57 2.63 8.31
N SER A 74 -2.98 1.45 8.79
CA SER A 74 -2.46 0.17 8.31
C SER A 74 -3.59 -0.69 7.75
N CYS A 75 -3.33 -1.35 6.63
CA CYS A 75 -4.15 -2.36 5.98
C CYS A 75 -3.29 -3.60 5.67
N GLY A 76 -3.76 -4.78 6.05
CA GLY A 76 -3.01 -6.05 5.88
C GLY A 76 -1.98 -6.33 6.96
#